data_AF-A0A7C1E7H1-F1
#
_entry.id   AF-A0A7C1E7H1-F1
#
_cell.length_a   1.000
_cell.length_b   1.000
_cell.length_c   1.000
_cell.angle_alpha   90.00
_cell.angle_beta   90.00
_cell.angle_gamma   90.00
#
_symmetry.space_group_name_H-M   'P 1'
#
loop_
_entity.id
_entity.type
_entity.pdbx_description
1 polymer ?
#
loop_
_entity_poly.entity_id
_entity_poly.type
_entity_poly.pdbx_seq_one_letter_code
_entity_poly.pdbx_strand_id
1 'polypeptide(L)'
;IRNKPWVAMLILTVFVFITLSLKGGAYVYYFENYVNESRLAAFLDKLPAFLRLSEHTATAGFSLFNAGGIVFMIVGIAFSKGLADRFGKRDVFGTGLFLSALCLLAFAFYSPESVYLIFITQVLHGFFYGLTIPLLWAMIADVADYSELMNNRRATGIIFSAMIFGLKAGLSIGGALVAGILGAYGYDESLVVQSPEVIQGIKMLMSVYPTLTFMVSVGCLFFYAIDKKMEVKIENELVERRKK
;
A
#
# COMPACT_ATOMS: atom_id res chain seq x y z
N ILE A 1 -14.51 -11.18 -25.32
CA ILE A 1 -15.23 -10.72 -24.10
C ILE A 1 -14.92 -11.75 -23.01
N ARG A 2 -14.12 -11.57 -21.96
CA ARG A 2 -13.53 -10.43 -21.25
C ARG A 2 -12.19 -10.94 -20.70
N ASN A 3 -11.09 -10.20 -20.89
CA ASN A 3 -9.82 -10.48 -20.19
C ASN A 3 -9.97 -10.06 -18.71
N LYS A 4 -10.78 -10.81 -17.95
CA LYS A 4 -11.13 -10.50 -16.56
C LYS A 4 -9.90 -10.31 -15.67
N PRO A 5 -8.81 -11.12 -15.79
CA PRO A 5 -7.59 -10.89 -15.03
C PRO A 5 -6.94 -9.54 -15.31
N TRP A 6 -6.97 -9.08 -16.57
CA TRP A 6 -6.42 -7.77 -16.94
C TRP A 6 -7.20 -6.60 -16.33
N VAL A 7 -8.53 -6.62 -16.42
CA VAL A 7 -9.36 -5.58 -15.80
C VAL A 7 -9.21 -5.60 -14.27
N ALA A 8 -9.21 -6.79 -13.68
CA ALA A 8 -9.04 -6.96 -12.24
C ALA A 8 -7.69 -6.38 -11.76
N MET A 9 -6.60 -6.67 -12.47
CA MET A 9 -5.28 -6.11 -12.13
C MET A 9 -5.19 -4.61 -12.32
N LEU A 10 -5.86 -4.05 -13.33
CA LEU A 10 -5.87 -2.61 -13.55
C LEU A 10 -6.59 -1.88 -12.41
N ILE A 11 -7.79 -2.32 -12.04
CA ILE A 11 -8.56 -1.76 -10.93
C ILE A 11 -7.76 -1.91 -9.63
N LEU A 12 -7.25 -3.11 -9.36
CA LEU A 12 -6.41 -3.37 -8.20
C LEU A 12 -5.22 -2.42 -8.12
N THR A 13 -4.50 -2.22 -9.22
CA THR A 13 -3.36 -1.29 -9.29
C THR A 13 -3.79 0.12 -8.93
N VAL A 14 -4.88 0.63 -9.52
CA VAL A 14 -5.42 1.97 -9.19
C VAL A 14 -5.68 2.10 -7.69
N PHE A 15 -6.39 1.14 -7.08
CA PHE A 15 -6.74 1.20 -5.66
C PHE A 15 -5.54 1.05 -4.71
N VAL A 16 -4.56 0.21 -5.05
CA VAL A 16 -3.30 0.10 -4.28
C VAL A 16 -2.57 1.45 -4.27
N PHE A 17 -2.49 2.14 -5.41
CA PHE A 17 -1.81 3.43 -5.49
C PHE A 17 -2.62 4.61 -4.93
N ILE A 18 -3.95 4.55 -4.95
CA ILE A 18 -4.80 5.45 -4.14
C ILE A 18 -4.41 5.31 -2.67
N THR A 19 -4.33 4.08 -2.17
CA THR A 19 -3.97 3.80 -0.76
C THR A 19 -2.60 4.37 -0.41
N LEU A 20 -1.61 4.16 -1.28
CA LEU A 20 -0.26 4.66 -1.06
C LEU A 20 -0.22 6.19 -0.94
N SER A 21 -0.99 6.89 -1.79
CA SER A 21 -1.07 8.34 -1.75
C SER A 21 -1.85 8.85 -0.54
N LEU A 22 -3.00 8.23 -0.19
CA LEU A 22 -3.76 8.55 1.02
C LEU A 22 -2.86 8.43 2.26
N LYS A 23 -2.15 7.31 2.37
CA LYS A 23 -1.22 7.02 3.46
C LYS A 23 -0.09 8.05 3.54
N GLY A 24 0.59 8.30 2.41
CA GLY A 24 1.71 9.23 2.35
C GLY A 24 1.30 10.67 2.72
N GLY A 25 0.11 11.10 2.30
CA GLY A 25 -0.44 12.41 2.66
C GLY A 25 -0.90 12.49 4.11
N ALA A 26 -1.54 11.44 4.65
CA ALA A 26 -2.10 11.45 6.01
C ALA A 26 -1.05 11.55 7.12
N TYR A 27 0.13 10.97 6.92
CA TYR A 27 1.14 10.79 7.95
C TYR A 27 1.62 12.11 8.56
N VAL A 28 1.85 13.13 7.73
CA VAL A 28 2.33 14.43 8.21
C VAL A 28 1.28 15.06 9.14
N TYR A 29 0.03 15.16 8.68
CA TYR A 29 -1.07 15.69 9.46
C TYR A 29 -1.34 14.90 10.74
N TYR A 30 -1.17 13.57 10.71
CA TYR A 30 -1.37 12.70 11.87
C TYR A 30 -0.33 12.97 12.96
N PHE A 31 0.95 13.13 12.60
CA PHE A 31 2.01 13.44 13.56
C PHE A 31 1.96 14.88 14.07
N GLU A 32 1.54 15.82 13.23
CA GLU A 32 1.43 17.24 13.61
C GLU A 32 0.22 17.52 14.51
N ASN A 33 -0.95 16.91 14.21
CA ASN A 33 -2.22 17.32 14.81
C ASN A 33 -2.85 16.29 15.75
N TYR A 34 -2.39 15.02 15.73
CA TYR A 34 -2.99 13.96 16.55
C TYR A 34 -2.04 13.37 17.59
N VAL A 35 -0.81 13.00 17.20
CA VAL A 35 0.13 12.34 18.11
C VAL A 35 0.54 13.27 19.25
N ASN A 36 0.54 12.76 20.49
CA ASN A 36 0.95 13.57 21.64
C ASN A 36 2.46 13.88 21.58
N GLU A 37 2.79 15.16 21.51
CA GLU A 37 4.16 15.64 21.33
C GLU A 37 5.07 15.24 22.50
N SER A 38 4.62 15.38 23.75
CA SER A 38 5.44 15.06 24.93
C SER A 38 5.80 13.57 24.99
N ARG A 39 4.85 12.69 24.67
CA ARG A 39 5.09 11.24 24.59
C ARG A 39 6.01 10.88 23.43
N LEU A 40 5.86 11.56 22.29
CA LEU A 40 6.70 11.35 21.12
C LEU A 40 8.14 11.80 21.39
N ALA A 41 8.34 12.96 21.99
CA ALA A 41 9.66 13.45 22.42
C ALA A 41 10.32 12.46 23.39
N ALA A 42 9.60 12.02 24.43
CA ALA A 42 10.12 11.03 25.39
C ALA A 42 10.46 9.67 24.75
N PHE A 43 9.77 9.28 23.67
CA PHE A 43 10.10 8.10 22.89
C PHE A 43 11.38 8.31 22.07
N LEU A 44 11.47 9.43 21.34
CA LEU A 44 12.64 9.79 20.54
C LEU A 44 13.89 9.98 21.42
N ASP A 45 13.72 10.47 22.64
CA ASP A 45 14.79 10.69 23.61
C ASP A 45 15.51 9.41 24.04
N LYS A 46 14.86 8.26 23.90
CA LYS A 46 15.46 6.95 24.16
C LYS A 46 16.30 6.44 23.00
N LEU A 47 16.19 7.06 21.82
CA LEU A 47 16.90 6.64 20.61
C LEU A 47 18.21 7.40 20.44
N PRO A 48 19.22 6.79 19.79
CA PRO A 48 20.45 7.46 19.41
C PRO A 48 20.21 8.76 18.64
N ALA A 49 21.02 9.79 18.90
CA ALA A 49 20.87 11.11 18.29
C ALA A 49 20.87 11.09 16.75
N PHE A 50 21.66 10.20 16.13
CA PHE A 50 21.71 10.07 14.66
C PHE A 50 20.38 9.61 14.02
N LEU A 51 19.47 9.01 14.80
CA LEU A 51 18.13 8.63 14.33
C LEU A 51 17.10 9.77 14.46
N ARG A 52 17.45 10.87 15.15
CA ARG A 52 16.61 12.06 15.29
C ARG A 52 16.93 13.02 14.15
N LEU A 53 16.32 12.76 13.00
CA LEU A 53 16.63 13.42 11.73
C LEU A 53 16.16 14.89 11.63
N SER A 54 15.49 15.41 12.67
CA SER A 54 14.97 16.78 12.72
C SER A 54 14.93 17.28 14.17
N GLU A 55 15.04 18.60 14.35
CA GLU A 55 14.85 19.25 15.65
C GLU A 55 13.37 19.32 16.06
N HIS A 56 12.46 19.39 15.09
CA HIS A 56 11.01 19.40 15.35
C HIS A 56 10.51 17.98 15.67
N THR A 57 9.92 17.80 16.86
CA THR A 57 9.46 16.50 17.38
C THR A 57 8.56 15.75 16.40
N ALA A 58 7.57 16.43 15.82
CA ALA A 58 6.62 15.83 14.87
C ALA A 58 7.33 15.34 13.60
N THR A 59 8.18 16.19 13.00
CA THR A 59 8.95 15.87 11.79
C THR A 59 9.95 14.74 12.02
N ALA A 60 10.63 14.74 13.17
CA ALA A 60 11.53 13.67 13.56
C ALA A 60 10.79 12.33 13.74
N GLY A 61 9.64 12.36 14.42
CA GLY A 61 8.77 11.20 14.59
C GLY A 61 8.26 10.65 13.27
N PHE A 62 7.73 11.52 12.40
CA PHE A 62 7.29 11.18 11.05
C PHE A 62 8.42 10.56 10.22
N SER A 63 9.61 11.14 10.24
CA SER A 63 10.75 10.65 9.46
C SER A 63 11.20 9.27 9.93
N LEU A 64 11.32 9.08 11.24
CA LEU A 64 11.67 7.78 11.83
C LEU A 64 10.59 6.72 11.54
N PHE A 65 9.32 7.11 11.63
CA PHE A 65 8.18 6.24 11.35
C PHE A 65 8.19 5.75 9.90
N ASN A 66 8.50 6.62 8.94
CA ASN A 66 8.68 6.23 7.54
C ASN A 66 9.93 5.37 7.33
N ALA A 67 11.06 5.75 7.93
CA ALA A 67 12.31 5.00 7.82
C ALA A 67 12.15 3.57 8.34
N GLY A 68 11.56 3.40 9.53
CA GLY A 68 11.26 2.08 10.11
C GLY A 68 10.33 1.25 9.22
N GLY A 69 9.29 1.87 8.67
CA GLY A 69 8.40 1.23 7.71
C GLY A 69 9.12 0.75 6.45
N ILE A 70 10.01 1.56 5.88
CA ILE A 70 10.79 1.23 4.68
C ILE A 70 11.79 0.10 4.95
N VAL A 71 12.49 0.13 6.08
CA VAL A 71 13.45 -0.93 6.45
C VAL A 71 12.74 -2.29 6.51
N PHE A 72 11.60 -2.36 7.19
CA PHE A 72 10.84 -3.62 7.27
C PHE A 72 10.12 -3.98 5.98
N MET A 73 9.80 -2.99 5.14
CA MET A 73 9.34 -3.24 3.77
C MET A 73 10.41 -3.93 2.94
N ILE A 74 11.68 -3.53 3.04
CA ILE A 74 12.81 -4.22 2.39
C ILE A 74 12.93 -5.66 2.89
N VAL A 75 12.77 -5.88 4.20
CA VAL A 75 12.73 -7.23 4.78
C VAL A 75 11.58 -8.03 4.16
N GLY A 76 10.37 -7.48 4.08
CA GLY A 76 9.22 -8.12 3.41
C GLY A 76 9.52 -8.48 1.94
N ILE A 77 10.12 -7.57 1.18
CA ILE A 77 10.52 -7.83 -0.21
C ILE A 77 11.43 -9.06 -0.30
N ALA A 78 12.37 -9.24 0.63
CA ALA A 78 13.27 -10.40 0.64
C ALA A 78 12.53 -11.74 0.82
N PHE A 79 11.45 -11.77 1.60
CA PHE A 79 10.65 -12.98 1.82
C PHE A 79 9.59 -13.25 0.74
N SER A 80 9.24 -12.23 -0.05
CA SER A 80 8.15 -12.29 -1.05
C SER A 80 8.26 -13.48 -2.01
N LYS A 81 9.45 -13.70 -2.59
CA LYS A 81 9.69 -14.78 -3.57
C LYS A 81 9.52 -16.16 -2.92
N GLY A 82 10.19 -16.42 -1.81
CA GLY A 82 10.12 -17.72 -1.14
C GLY A 82 8.70 -18.09 -0.70
N LEU A 83 7.92 -17.10 -0.25
CA LEU A 83 6.51 -17.30 0.07
C LEU A 83 5.67 -17.55 -1.19
N ALA A 84 5.87 -16.77 -2.25
CA ALA A 84 5.12 -16.92 -3.50
C ALA A 84 5.40 -18.25 -4.20
N ASP A 85 6.64 -18.73 -4.17
CA ASP A 85 7.01 -20.04 -4.71
C ASP A 85 6.30 -21.18 -3.95
N ARG A 86 6.10 -21.02 -2.63
CA ARG A 86 5.45 -22.03 -1.78
C ARG A 86 3.92 -21.97 -1.87
N PHE A 87 3.33 -20.80 -1.70
CA PHE A 87 1.88 -20.61 -1.53
C PHE A 87 1.17 -20.05 -2.77
N GLY A 88 1.92 -19.56 -3.77
CA GLY A 88 1.38 -18.92 -4.97
C GLY A 88 1.34 -17.39 -4.85
N LYS A 89 1.65 -16.70 -5.96
CA LYS A 89 1.73 -15.23 -6.03
C LYS A 89 0.44 -14.54 -5.58
N ARG A 90 -0.71 -15.00 -6.09
CA ARG A 90 -2.05 -14.43 -5.79
C ARG A 90 -2.36 -14.46 -4.29
N ASP A 91 -2.12 -15.60 -3.65
CA ASP A 91 -2.50 -15.82 -2.25
C ASP A 91 -1.58 -15.05 -1.31
N VAL A 92 -0.27 -15.02 -1.58
CA VAL A 92 0.69 -14.21 -0.82
C VAL A 92 0.43 -12.72 -1.00
N PHE A 93 0.13 -12.30 -2.23
CA PHE A 93 -0.21 -10.90 -2.50
C PHE A 93 -1.51 -10.48 -1.78
N GLY A 94 -2.55 -11.30 -1.85
CA GLY A 94 -3.83 -11.03 -1.20
C GLY A 94 -3.75 -11.04 0.34
N THR A 95 -3.06 -12.03 0.91
CA THR A 95 -2.83 -12.08 2.37
C THR A 95 -1.95 -10.93 2.84
N GLY A 96 -0.90 -10.56 2.11
CA GLY A 96 -0.06 -9.40 2.40
C GLY A 96 -0.85 -8.09 2.39
N LEU A 97 -1.68 -7.85 1.38
CA LEU A 97 -2.57 -6.68 1.34
C LEU A 97 -3.61 -6.69 2.46
N PHE A 98 -4.23 -7.83 2.73
CA PHE A 98 -5.23 -7.96 3.79
C PHE A 98 -4.62 -7.66 5.17
N LEU A 99 -3.47 -8.24 5.50
CA LEU A 99 -2.77 -7.98 6.76
C LEU A 99 -2.28 -6.53 6.85
N SER A 100 -1.79 -5.96 5.74
CA SER A 100 -1.43 -4.53 5.70
C SER A 100 -2.63 -3.63 5.98
N ALA A 101 -3.80 -3.95 5.43
CA ALA A 101 -5.01 -3.21 5.67
C ALA A 101 -5.51 -3.34 7.13
N LEU A 102 -5.36 -4.51 7.76
CA LEU A 102 -5.63 -4.64 9.19
C LEU A 102 -4.70 -3.78 10.05
N CYS A 103 -3.43 -3.66 9.67
CA CYS A 103 -2.51 -2.73 10.33
C CYS A 103 -2.98 -1.28 10.18
N LEU A 104 -3.45 -0.87 8.99
CA LEU A 104 -4.02 0.49 8.79
C LEU A 104 -5.29 0.70 9.62
N LEU A 105 -6.18 -0.28 9.66
CA LEU A 105 -7.40 -0.22 10.46
C LEU A 105 -7.10 -0.09 11.96
N ALA A 106 -6.02 -0.72 12.45
CA ALA A 106 -5.63 -0.65 13.85
C ALA A 106 -5.36 0.79 14.33
N PHE A 107 -4.88 1.68 13.46
CA PHE A 107 -4.68 3.10 13.80
C PHE A 107 -5.96 3.83 14.21
N ALA A 108 -7.15 3.36 13.79
CA ALA A 108 -8.42 3.95 14.20
C ALA A 108 -8.64 3.85 15.73
N PHE A 109 -8.08 2.82 16.36
CA PHE A 109 -8.29 2.49 17.77
C PHE A 109 -7.19 3.04 18.69
N TYR A 110 -6.12 3.62 18.15
CA TYR A 110 -5.00 4.10 18.96
C TYR A 110 -5.27 5.48 19.56
N SER A 111 -5.00 5.61 20.85
CA SER A 111 -4.95 6.88 21.56
C SER A 111 -3.72 7.69 21.12
N PRO A 112 -3.78 9.04 21.15
CA PRO A 112 -2.65 9.90 20.79
C PRO A 112 -1.39 9.67 21.63
N GLU A 113 -1.51 9.08 22.83
CA GLU A 113 -0.37 8.75 23.70
C GLU A 113 0.33 7.42 23.33
N SER A 114 -0.28 6.59 22.48
CA SER A 114 0.16 5.22 22.19
C SER A 114 1.29 5.15 21.15
N VAL A 115 2.34 5.96 21.34
CA VAL A 115 3.46 6.11 20.38
C VAL A 115 4.11 4.77 20.06
N TYR A 116 4.37 3.91 21.05
CA TYR A 116 4.96 2.60 20.81
C TYR A 116 4.13 1.72 19.86
N LEU A 117 2.81 1.70 20.03
CA LEU A 117 1.90 0.93 19.18
C LEU A 117 1.84 1.48 17.76
N ILE A 118 1.86 2.81 17.61
CA ILE A 118 1.93 3.50 16.31
C ILE A 118 3.14 3.02 15.52
N PHE A 119 4.34 3.00 16.13
CA PHE A 119 5.58 2.58 15.48
C PHE A 119 5.62 1.07 15.19
N ILE A 120 5.21 0.22 16.13
CA ILE A 120 5.19 -1.24 15.93
C ILE A 120 4.26 -1.60 14.77
N THR A 121 3.07 -1.01 14.74
CA THR A 121 2.07 -1.26 13.69
C THR A 121 2.55 -0.82 12.33
N GLN A 122 3.31 0.27 12.26
CA GLN A 122 3.92 0.72 11.02
C GLN A 122 5.01 -0.20 10.50
N VAL A 123 5.82 -0.74 11.40
CA VAL A 123 6.83 -1.75 11.06
C VAL A 123 6.17 -3.02 10.54
N LEU A 124 5.12 -3.50 11.20
CA LEU A 124 4.33 -4.65 10.76
C LEU A 124 3.66 -4.40 9.40
N HIS A 125 3.03 -3.24 9.23
CA HIS A 125 2.49 -2.80 7.95
C HIS A 125 3.59 -2.82 6.87
N GLY A 126 4.75 -2.24 7.16
CA GLY A 126 5.90 -2.20 6.25
C GLY A 126 6.26 -3.59 5.75
N PHE A 127 6.40 -4.55 6.67
CA PHE A 127 6.70 -5.93 6.35
C PHE A 127 5.64 -6.58 5.44
N PHE A 128 4.36 -6.55 5.83
CA PHE A 128 3.29 -7.18 5.05
C PHE A 128 3.10 -6.53 3.68
N TYR A 129 3.20 -5.20 3.60
CA TYR A 129 3.10 -4.48 2.33
C TYR A 129 4.32 -4.76 1.46
N GLY A 130 5.51 -4.90 2.06
CA GLY A 130 6.74 -5.27 1.36
C GLY A 130 6.64 -6.60 0.60
N LEU A 131 5.88 -7.57 1.12
CA LEU A 131 5.61 -8.83 0.42
C LEU A 131 4.95 -8.60 -0.95
N THR A 132 4.12 -7.56 -1.07
CA THR A 132 3.23 -7.33 -2.22
C THR A 132 3.93 -6.62 -3.38
N ILE A 133 4.96 -5.82 -3.11
CA ILE A 133 5.62 -4.95 -4.11
C ILE A 133 6.16 -5.73 -5.32
N PRO A 134 7.03 -6.74 -5.15
CA PRO A 134 7.54 -7.50 -6.29
C PRO A 134 6.46 -8.39 -6.92
N LEU A 135 5.51 -8.87 -6.12
CA LEU A 135 4.43 -9.73 -6.59
C LEU A 135 3.45 -9.00 -7.49
N LEU A 136 3.20 -7.70 -7.26
CA LEU A 136 2.38 -6.87 -8.15
C LEU A 136 2.90 -6.93 -9.58
N TRP A 137 4.21 -6.71 -9.77
CA TRP A 137 4.84 -6.72 -11.08
C TRP A 137 4.90 -8.11 -11.70
N ALA A 138 5.16 -9.14 -10.90
CA ALA A 138 5.10 -10.53 -11.35
C ALA A 138 3.69 -10.88 -11.87
N MET A 139 2.64 -10.51 -11.14
CA MET A 139 1.25 -10.76 -11.54
C MET A 139 0.84 -9.95 -12.79
N ILE A 140 1.37 -8.74 -12.98
CA ILE A 140 1.18 -7.98 -14.22
C ILE A 140 1.80 -8.72 -15.41
N ALA A 141 2.99 -9.30 -15.24
CA ALA A 141 3.62 -10.13 -16.27
C ALA A 141 2.79 -11.38 -16.58
N ASP A 142 2.28 -12.06 -15.54
CA ASP A 142 1.42 -13.25 -15.71
C ASP A 142 0.15 -12.91 -16.52
N VAL A 143 -0.45 -11.73 -16.31
CA VAL A 143 -1.59 -11.25 -17.12
C VAL A 143 -1.19 -10.99 -18.57
N ALA A 144 0.02 -10.50 -18.82
CA ALA A 144 0.52 -10.30 -20.18
C ALA A 144 0.69 -11.63 -20.91
N ASP A 145 1.26 -12.62 -20.25
CA ASP A 145 1.44 -13.97 -20.79
C ASP A 145 0.08 -14.67 -21.01
N TYR A 146 -0.86 -14.52 -20.08
CA TYR A 146 -2.23 -15.01 -20.26
C TYR A 146 -2.91 -14.37 -21.47
N SER A 147 -2.73 -13.06 -21.67
CA SER A 147 -3.28 -12.34 -22.82
C SER A 147 -2.66 -12.79 -24.14
N GLU A 148 -1.35 -13.08 -24.16
CA GLU A 148 -0.65 -13.63 -25.33
C GLU A 148 -1.20 -15.00 -25.69
N LEU A 149 -1.40 -15.87 -24.70
CA LEU A 149 -1.91 -17.23 -24.92
C LEU A 149 -3.31 -17.24 -25.55
N MET A 150 -4.20 -16.38 -25.07
CA MET A 150 -5.60 -16.30 -25.51
C MET A 150 -5.77 -15.61 -26.86
N ASN A 151 -4.96 -14.58 -27.15
CA ASN A 151 -5.14 -13.76 -28.35
C ASN A 151 -4.11 -14.07 -29.46
N ASN A 152 -3.15 -14.96 -29.19
CA ASN A 152 -2.05 -15.32 -30.09
C ASN A 152 -1.26 -14.09 -30.61
N ARG A 153 -1.25 -13.01 -29.82
CA ARG A 153 -0.59 -11.73 -30.10
C ARG A 153 0.03 -11.19 -28.82
N ARG A 154 1.29 -10.78 -28.91
CA ARG A 154 2.02 -10.22 -27.78
C ARG A 154 1.52 -8.80 -27.48
N ALA A 155 0.80 -8.65 -26.38
CA ALA A 155 0.22 -7.37 -25.94
C ALA A 155 0.89 -6.82 -24.67
N THR A 156 2.08 -7.30 -24.34
CA THR A 156 2.83 -6.95 -23.12
C THR A 156 2.97 -5.44 -22.96
N GLY A 157 3.37 -4.72 -24.01
CA GLY A 157 3.52 -3.26 -23.98
C GLY A 157 2.23 -2.54 -23.60
N ILE A 158 1.11 -2.89 -24.23
CA ILE A 158 -0.20 -2.28 -23.94
C ILE A 158 -0.62 -2.55 -22.49
N ILE A 159 -0.40 -3.77 -22.00
CA ILE A 159 -0.75 -4.16 -20.63
C ILE A 159 0.09 -3.38 -19.62
N PHE A 160 1.41 -3.32 -19.79
CA PHE A 160 2.28 -2.56 -18.90
C PHE A 160 1.98 -1.06 -18.94
N SER A 161 1.76 -0.48 -20.12
CA SER A 161 1.37 0.93 -20.25
C SER A 161 0.04 1.23 -19.54
N ALA A 162 -0.95 0.33 -19.66
CA ALA A 162 -2.21 0.48 -18.94
C ALA A 162 -2.02 0.41 -17.41
N MET A 163 -1.17 -0.49 -16.91
CA MET A 163 -0.87 -0.58 -15.47
C MET A 163 -0.14 0.65 -14.94
N ILE A 164 0.84 1.18 -15.70
CA ILE A 164 1.55 2.42 -15.33
C ILE A 164 0.60 3.62 -15.36
N PHE A 165 -0.31 3.68 -16.34
CA PHE A 165 -1.36 4.68 -16.36
C PHE A 165 -2.26 4.56 -15.12
N GLY A 166 -2.70 3.35 -14.78
CA GLY A 166 -3.49 3.07 -13.57
C GLY A 166 -2.76 3.47 -12.28
N LEU A 167 -1.46 3.21 -12.19
CA LEU A 167 -0.60 3.65 -11.09
C LEU A 167 -0.63 5.17 -10.94
N LYS A 168 -0.36 5.91 -12.02
CA LYS A 168 -0.35 7.38 -12.00
C LYS A 168 -1.72 7.95 -11.67
N ALA A 169 -2.77 7.40 -12.29
CA ALA A 169 -4.15 7.78 -11.99
C ALA A 169 -4.48 7.54 -10.51
N GLY A 170 -4.07 6.40 -9.95
CA GLY A 170 -4.28 6.08 -8.54
C GLY A 170 -3.59 7.08 -7.61
N LEU A 171 -2.33 7.43 -7.89
CA LEU A 171 -1.61 8.45 -7.12
C LEU A 171 -2.28 9.84 -7.22
N SER A 172 -2.71 10.26 -8.41
CA SER A 172 -3.39 11.54 -8.60
C SER A 172 -4.74 11.58 -7.89
N ILE A 173 -5.54 10.52 -8.01
CA ILE A 173 -6.83 10.38 -7.32
C ILE A 173 -6.62 10.38 -5.81
N GLY A 174 -5.66 9.61 -5.31
CA GLY A 174 -5.35 9.56 -3.87
C GLY A 174 -4.92 10.92 -3.33
N GLY A 175 -4.09 11.67 -4.06
CA GLY A 175 -3.66 13.00 -3.64
C GLY A 175 -4.81 14.00 -3.61
N ALA A 176 -5.68 13.96 -4.63
CA ALA A 176 -6.89 14.77 -4.66
C ALA A 176 -7.86 14.39 -3.52
N LEU A 177 -7.96 13.11 -3.17
CA LEU A 177 -8.76 12.64 -2.04
C LEU A 177 -8.21 13.14 -0.70
N VAL A 178 -6.89 13.15 -0.49
CA VAL A 178 -6.28 13.73 0.72
C VAL A 178 -6.71 15.19 0.89
N ALA A 179 -6.48 16.00 -0.14
CA ALA A 179 -6.84 17.42 -0.11
C ALA A 179 -8.35 17.64 0.05
N GLY A 180 -9.16 16.87 -0.69
CA GLY A 180 -10.62 16.97 -0.65
C GLY A 180 -11.21 16.55 0.69
N ILE A 181 -10.69 15.48 1.31
CA ILE A 181 -11.11 15.03 2.64
C ILE A 181 -10.74 16.08 3.67
N LEU A 182 -9.49 16.54 3.71
CA LEU A 182 -9.06 17.57 4.67
C LEU A 182 -9.86 18.87 4.52
N GLY A 183 -10.10 19.32 3.28
CA GLY A 183 -10.94 20.47 3.00
C GLY A 183 -12.40 20.28 3.44
N ALA A 184 -12.97 19.08 3.26
CA ALA A 184 -14.33 18.78 3.69
C ALA A 184 -14.49 18.78 5.22
N TYR A 185 -13.45 18.40 5.96
CA TYR A 185 -13.42 18.50 7.42
C TYR A 185 -13.07 19.91 7.91
N GLY A 186 -12.66 20.83 7.03
CA GLY A 186 -12.32 22.20 7.37
C GLY A 186 -10.91 22.37 7.94
N TYR A 187 -9.96 21.54 7.51
CA TYR A 187 -8.55 21.68 7.92
C TYR A 187 -8.00 23.05 7.51
N ASP A 188 -7.46 23.78 8.49
CA ASP A 188 -6.85 25.10 8.29
C ASP A 188 -5.45 25.13 8.91
N GLU A 189 -4.42 25.16 8.08
CA GLU A 189 -3.01 25.19 8.51
C GLU A 189 -2.63 26.43 9.33
N SER A 190 -3.43 27.50 9.29
CA SER A 190 -3.19 28.71 10.09
C SER A 190 -3.61 28.56 11.55
N LEU A 191 -4.41 27.55 11.88
CA LEU A 191 -4.86 27.28 13.24
C LEU A 191 -3.81 26.46 14.01
N VAL A 192 -3.44 26.96 15.20
CA VAL A 192 -2.54 26.26 16.13
C VAL A 192 -3.18 24.99 16.69
N VAL A 193 -4.51 24.98 16.84
CA VAL A 193 -5.28 23.82 17.32
C VAL A 193 -6.45 23.59 16.37
N GLN A 194 -6.48 22.40 15.78
CA GLN A 194 -7.56 21.97 14.89
C GLN A 194 -8.82 21.59 15.68
N SER A 195 -9.99 21.67 15.04
CA SER A 195 -11.23 21.22 15.65
C SER A 195 -11.25 19.70 15.89
N PRO A 196 -12.05 19.20 16.85
CA PRO A 196 -12.20 17.76 17.07
C PRO A 196 -12.65 17.00 15.80
N GLU A 197 -13.46 17.64 14.95
CA GLU A 197 -13.93 17.09 13.68
C GLU A 197 -12.77 16.91 12.70
N VAL A 198 -11.88 17.90 12.58
CA VAL A 198 -10.69 17.82 11.74
C VAL A 198 -9.76 16.70 12.21
N ILE A 199 -9.53 16.61 13.52
CA ILE A 199 -8.70 15.55 14.12
C ILE A 199 -9.29 14.18 13.80
N GLN A 200 -10.61 14.01 13.91
CA GLN A 200 -11.27 12.77 13.52
C GLN A 200 -11.11 12.50 12.02
N GLY A 201 -11.21 13.51 11.16
CA GLY A 201 -10.94 13.41 9.73
C GLY A 201 -9.52 12.89 9.43
N ILE A 202 -8.51 13.43 10.11
CA ILE A 202 -7.10 13.01 10.01
C ILE A 202 -6.94 11.55 10.45
N LYS A 203 -7.56 11.14 11.55
CA LYS A 203 -7.54 9.73 12.00
C LYS A 203 -8.18 8.79 10.98
N MET A 204 -9.30 9.18 10.38
CA MET A 204 -9.99 8.38 9.35
C MET A 204 -9.17 8.28 8.07
N LEU A 205 -8.48 9.37 7.70
CA LEU A 205 -7.56 9.43 6.57
C LEU A 205 -6.31 8.56 6.77
N MET A 206 -5.84 8.43 8.02
CA MET A 206 -4.75 7.53 8.40
C MET A 206 -5.15 6.05 8.38
N SER A 207 -6.41 5.73 8.67
CA SER A 207 -6.85 4.37 8.99
C SER A 207 -7.92 3.82 8.04
N VAL A 208 -9.16 4.28 8.16
CA VAL A 208 -10.34 3.69 7.53
C VAL A 208 -10.33 3.85 6.01
N TYR A 209 -10.06 5.05 5.48
CA TYR A 209 -10.10 5.24 4.02
C TYR A 209 -9.04 4.40 3.29
N PRO A 210 -7.76 4.39 3.72
CA PRO A 210 -6.76 3.48 3.17
C PRO A 210 -7.12 1.99 3.31
N THR A 211 -7.77 1.61 4.43
CA THR A 211 -8.21 0.22 4.64
C THR A 211 -9.25 -0.18 3.60
N LEU A 212 -10.24 0.67 3.34
CA LEU A 212 -11.28 0.40 2.35
C LEU A 212 -10.70 0.20 0.94
N THR A 213 -9.74 1.02 0.55
CA THR A 213 -9.11 0.93 -0.78
C THR A 213 -8.26 -0.34 -0.92
N PHE A 214 -7.56 -0.78 0.12
CA PHE A 214 -6.92 -2.10 0.13
C PHE A 214 -7.93 -3.25 0.16
N MET A 215 -9.05 -3.14 0.87
CA MET A 215 -10.10 -4.18 0.86
C MET A 215 -10.71 -4.34 -0.54
N VAL A 216 -10.92 -3.25 -1.28
CA VAL A 216 -11.34 -3.31 -2.69
C VAL A 216 -10.28 -4.03 -3.53
N SER A 217 -9.00 -3.74 -3.29
CA SER A 217 -7.88 -4.40 -3.99
C SER A 217 -7.85 -5.92 -3.73
N VAL A 218 -8.06 -6.34 -2.47
CA VAL A 218 -8.21 -7.76 -2.11
C VAL A 218 -9.46 -8.37 -2.77
N GLY A 219 -10.57 -7.62 -2.83
CA GLY A 219 -11.79 -8.02 -3.54
C GLY A 219 -11.56 -8.27 -5.03
N CYS A 220 -10.75 -7.43 -5.69
CA CYS A 220 -10.38 -7.60 -7.10
C CYS A 220 -9.63 -8.92 -7.35
N LEU A 221 -8.89 -9.43 -6.37
CA LEU A 221 -8.18 -10.70 -6.50
C LEU A 221 -9.13 -11.88 -6.64
N PHE A 222 -10.39 -11.82 -6.22
CA PHE A 222 -11.37 -12.89 -6.50
C PHE A 222 -11.65 -13.04 -8.01
N PHE A 223 -11.49 -11.97 -8.79
CA PHE A 223 -11.62 -11.99 -10.24
C PHE A 223 -10.30 -12.26 -10.98
N TYR A 224 -9.19 -12.38 -10.24
CA TYR A 224 -7.90 -12.81 -10.77
C TYR A 224 -7.87 -14.33 -10.88
N ALA A 225 -8.03 -14.85 -12.10
CA ALA A 225 -8.16 -16.28 -12.37
C ALA A 225 -6.82 -17.04 -12.52
N ILE A 226 -5.67 -16.34 -12.44
CA ILE A 226 -4.35 -16.94 -12.65
C ILE A 226 -3.85 -17.47 -11.30
N ASP A 227 -4.22 -18.71 -10.99
CA ASP A 227 -3.62 -19.45 -9.88
C ASP A 227 -2.29 -20.10 -10.30
N LYS A 228 -1.60 -20.73 -9.35
CA LYS A 228 -0.32 -21.40 -9.61
C LYS A 228 -0.41 -22.49 -10.69
N LYS A 229 -1.56 -23.18 -10.81
CA LYS A 229 -1.76 -24.22 -11.82
C LYS A 229 -1.91 -23.60 -13.21
N MET A 230 -2.66 -22.51 -13.30
CA MET A 230 -2.84 -21.75 -14.53
C MET A 230 -1.52 -21.11 -14.98
N GLU A 231 -0.73 -20.58 -14.07
CA GLU A 231 0.61 -20.04 -14.33
C GLU A 231 1.51 -21.07 -15.02
N VAL A 232 1.66 -22.26 -14.42
CA VAL A 232 2.47 -23.36 -14.98
C VAL A 232 1.93 -23.81 -16.35
N LYS A 233 0.61 -23.82 -16.52
CA LYS A 233 -0.02 -24.16 -17.80
C LYS A 233 0.33 -23.14 -18.88
N ILE A 234 0.23 -21.84 -18.58
CA ILE A 234 0.56 -20.76 -19.51
C ILE A 234 2.02 -20.85 -19.93
N GLU A 235 2.93 -21.05 -18.97
CA GLU A 235 4.37 -21.15 -19.25
C GLU A 235 4.68 -22.32 -20.18
N ASN A 236 4.16 -23.51 -19.88
CA ASN A 236 4.37 -24.70 -20.71
C ASN A 236 3.81 -24.52 -22.14
N GLU A 237 2.58 -24.03 -22.28
CA GLU A 237 1.96 -23.83 -23.60
C GLU A 237 2.69 -22.77 -24.44
N LEU A 238 3.17 -21.68 -23.83
CA LEU A 238 3.93 -20.65 -24.53
C LEU A 238 5.31 -21.16 -24.95
N VAL A 239 5.98 -21.97 -24.12
CA VAL A 239 7.26 -22.60 -24.49
C VAL A 239 7.08 -23.54 -25.68
N GLU A 240 6.03 -24.35 -25.70
CA GLU A 240 5.74 -25.23 -26.85
C GLU A 240 5.45 -24.45 -28.13
N ARG A 241 4.70 -23.35 -28.04
CA ARG A 241 4.42 -22.49 -29.21
C ARG A 241 5.66 -21.79 -29.75
N ARG A 242 6.61 -21.42 -28.88
CA ARG A 242 7.88 -20.77 -29.28
C ARG A 242 8.87 -21.73 -29.93
N LYS A 243 8.68 -23.04 -29.78
CA LYS A 243 9.49 -24.08 -30.43
C LYS A 243 9.02 -24.44 -31.84
N LYS A 244 7.80 -24.04 -32.22
CA LYS A 244 7.23 -24.21 -33.57
C LYS A 244 7.51 -22.98 -34.42
#